data_AF-A0A7V9BF70-F1
#
_entry.id   AF-A0A7V9BF70-F1
#
_cell.length_a   1.000
_cell.length_b   1.000
_cell.length_c   1.000
_cell.angle_alpha   90.00
_cell.angle_beta   90.00
_cell.angle_gamma   90.00
#
_symmetry.space_group_name_H-M   'P 1'
#
loop_
_entity.id
_entity.type
_entity.pdbx_description
1 polymer ?
#
loop_
_entity_poly.entity_id
_entity_poly.type
_entity_poly.pdbx_seq_one_letter_code
_entity_poly.pdbx_strand_id
1 'polypeptide(L)' 'KKLRQPSFAAGVHRDEVYSGAALLGVELDEHIVNVVAALQPISEQLGLRTAASI' A
#
# COMPACT_ATOMS: atom_id res chain seq x y z
N LYS A 1 -4.57 -3.82 -6.05
CA LYS A 1 -3.50 -4.61 -6.72
C LYS A 1 -2.55 -5.16 -5.64
N LYS A 2 -2.00 -6.36 -5.80
CA LYS A 2 -1.32 -7.09 -4.69
C LYS A 2 0.20 -6.96 -4.78
N LEU A 3 0.90 -6.86 -3.64
CA LEU A 3 2.38 -6.80 -3.54
C LEU A 3 3.08 -8.01 -4.21
N ARG A 4 2.38 -9.14 -4.32
CA ARG A 4 2.87 -10.37 -4.97
C ARG A 4 2.77 -10.33 -6.51
N GLN A 5 2.05 -9.35 -7.10
CA GLN A 5 1.99 -9.21 -8.55
C GLN A 5 3.27 -8.52 -9.06
N PRO A 6 4.10 -9.22 -9.86
CA PRO A 6 5.40 -8.67 -10.28
C PRO A 6 5.28 -7.37 -11.05
N SER A 7 4.28 -7.24 -11.94
CA SER A 7 4.05 -6.03 -12.73
C SER A 7 3.59 -4.82 -11.92
N PHE A 8 3.03 -5.03 -10.73
CA PHE A 8 2.59 -3.97 -9.84
C PHE A 8 3.70 -3.55 -8.85
N ALA A 9 4.49 -4.52 -8.39
CA ALA A 9 5.52 -4.31 -7.37
C ALA A 9 6.96 -4.35 -7.94
N ALA A 10 7.13 -4.13 -9.24
CA ALA A 10 8.43 -4.26 -9.91
C ALA A 10 9.51 -3.34 -9.34
N GLY A 11 9.13 -2.17 -8.83
CA GLY A 11 10.04 -1.20 -8.20
C GLY A 11 10.10 -1.26 -6.67
N VAL A 12 9.45 -2.25 -6.04
CA VAL A 12 9.32 -2.32 -4.58
C VAL A 12 10.29 -3.34 -4.01
N HIS A 13 11.12 -2.91 -3.05
CA HIS A 13 11.96 -3.78 -2.25
C HIS A 13 11.09 -4.47 -1.19
N ARG A 14 10.79 -5.75 -1.41
CA ARG A 14 9.83 -6.47 -0.56
C ARG A 14 10.32 -6.59 0.88
N ASP A 15 11.60 -6.82 1.09
CA ASP A 15 12.19 -6.99 2.42
C ASP A 15 12.04 -5.73 3.28
N GLU A 16 12.14 -4.56 2.67
CA GLU A 16 11.88 -3.28 3.36
C GLU A 16 10.42 -3.15 3.79
N VAL A 17 9.48 -3.61 2.95
CA VAL A 17 8.04 -3.59 3.28
C VAL A 17 7.75 -4.50 4.48
N TYR A 18 8.30 -5.72 4.49
CA TYR A 18 8.13 -6.63 5.62
C TYR A 18 8.82 -6.10 6.88
N SER A 19 10.02 -5.53 6.75
CA SER A 19 10.75 -4.93 7.87
C SER A 19 10.01 -3.74 8.47
N GLY A 20 9.40 -2.90 7.64
CA GLY A 20 8.57 -1.78 8.08
C GLY A 20 7.37 -2.23 8.92
N ALA A 21 6.66 -3.27 8.48
CA ALA A 21 5.55 -3.85 9.25
C ALA A 21 6.05 -4.42 10.60
N ALA A 22 7.17 -5.17 10.59
CA ALA A 22 7.77 -5.74 11.79
C ALA A 22 8.24 -4.68 12.79
N LEU A 23 8.82 -3.57 12.32
CA LEU A 23 9.24 -2.43 13.16
C LEU A 23 8.07 -1.77 13.88
N LEU A 24 6.89 -1.75 13.25
CA LEU A 24 5.66 -1.24 13.83
C LEU A 24 4.95 -2.28 14.71
N GLY A 25 5.43 -3.53 14.73
CA GLY A 25 4.84 -4.62 15.50
C GLY A 25 3.46 -5.06 15.00
N VAL A 26 3.15 -4.82 13.73
CA VAL A 26 1.87 -5.17 13.11
C VAL A 26 2.05 -6.17 11.96
N GLU A 27 1.00 -6.91 11.65
CA GLU A 27 1.00 -7.82 10.51
C GLU A 27 1.05 -7.04 9.19
N LEU A 28 1.66 -7.62 8.14
CA LEU A 28 1.78 -6.93 6.85
C LEU A 28 0.42 -6.56 6.25
N ASP A 29 -0.57 -7.45 6.34
CA ASP A 29 -1.91 -7.19 5.80
C ASP A 29 -2.59 -6.01 6.54
N GLU A 30 -2.43 -5.94 7.86
CA GLU A 30 -2.90 -4.81 8.66
C GLU A 30 -2.19 -3.51 8.27
N HIS A 31 -0.86 -3.56 8.12
CA HIS A 31 -0.09 -2.40 7.68
C HIS A 31 -0.55 -1.88 6.31
N ILE A 32 -0.80 -2.78 5.35
CA ILE A 32 -1.33 -2.42 4.03
C ILE A 32 -2.69 -1.72 4.16
N VAL A 33 -3.61 -2.26 4.97
CA VAL A 33 -4.94 -1.66 5.19
C VAL A 33 -4.81 -0.27 5.81
N ASN A 34 -3.95 -0.11 6.82
CA ASN A 34 -3.71 1.17 7.50
C ASN A 34 -3.19 2.24 6.53
N VAL A 35 -2.20 1.90 5.70
CA VAL A 35 -1.64 2.81 4.69
C VAL A 35 -2.70 3.15 3.63
N VAL A 36 -3.47 2.17 3.15
CA VAL A 36 -4.53 2.42 2.18
C VAL A 36 -5.59 3.37 2.75
N ALA A 37 -6.04 3.13 3.98
CA ALA A 37 -7.03 3.98 4.64
C ALA A 37 -6.51 5.42 4.85
N ALA A 38 -5.24 5.59 5.20
CA ALA A 38 -4.62 6.90 5.36
C ALA A 38 -4.49 7.67 4.04
N LEU A 39 -4.24 6.97 2.92
CA LEU A 39 -4.05 7.59 1.60
C LEU A 39 -5.36 7.83 0.83
N GLN A 40 -6.43 7.08 1.12
CA GLN A 40 -7.74 7.26 0.50
C GLN A 40 -8.29 8.69 0.54
N PRO A 41 -8.30 9.43 1.66
CA PRO A 41 -8.88 10.78 1.70
C PRO A 41 -8.13 11.81 0.85
N ILE A 42 -6.85 11.56 0.54
CA ILE A 42 -6.00 12.46 -0.26
C ILE A 42 -5.75 11.93 -1.68
N SER A 43 -6.46 10.87 -2.09
CA SER A 43 -6.19 10.19 -3.36
C SER A 43 -6.29 11.13 -4.58
N GLU A 44 -7.22 12.09 -4.56
CA GLU A 44 -7.39 13.07 -5.63
C GLU A 44 -6.16 13.97 -5.78
N GLN A 45 -5.57 14.42 -4.66
CA GLN A 45 -4.35 15.23 -4.65
C GLN A 45 -3.14 14.45 -5.15
N LEU A 46 -3.13 13.13 -4.91
CA LEU A 46 -2.12 12.21 -5.42
C LEU A 46 -2.33 11.85 -6.90
N GLY A 47 -3.38 12.37 -7.55
CA GLY A 47 -3.74 12.01 -8.93
C GLY A 47 -4.21 10.55 -9.08
N LEU A 48 -4.55 9.89 -7.97
CA LEU A 48 -5.02 8.51 -7.92
C LEU A 48 -6.54 8.50 -8.08
N ARG A 49 -7.02 8.05 -9.23
CA ARG A 49 -8.46 7.79 -9.43
C ARG A 49 -8.88 6.61 -8.56
N THR A 50 -9.79 6.84 -7.62
CA THR A 50 -10.46 5.75 -6.89
C THR A 50 -11.46 5.09 -7.83
N ALA A 51 -11.70 3.78 -7.67
CA ALA A 51 -12.69 3.05 -8.47
C ALA A 51 -14.14 3.55 -8.24
N ALA A 52 -14.35 4.46 -7.27
CA ALA A 52 -15.63 5.10 -6.99
C ALA A 52 -15.90 6.34 -7.85
N SER A 53 -14.91 6.82 -8.62
CA SER A 53 -15.02 8.05 -9.42
C SER A 53 -15.34 7.80 -10.90
N ILE A 54 -16.01 6.67 -11.22
CA ILE A 54 -16.41 6.28 -12.59
C ILE A 54 -17.88 6.58 -12.82
#